data_AF-A0A2V9Y106-F1
#
_entry.id   AF-A0A2V9Y106-F1
#
_cell.length_a   1.000
_cell.length_b   1.000
_cell.length_c   1.000
_cell.angle_alpha   90.00
_cell.angle_beta   90.00
_cell.angle_gamma   90.00
#
_symmetry.space_group_name_H-M   'P 1'
#
loop_
_entity.id
_entity.type
_entity.pdbx_description
1 polymer ?
#
loop_
_entity_poly.entity_id
_entity_poly.type
_entity_poly.pdbx_seq_one_letter_code
_entity_poly.pdbx_strand_id
1 'polypeptide(L)'
;RLRTVDLEAFRNLVDPKEEEFLHDNLSPGEFRAIQRERLRAAIEYIRCAAQNATILLHLGEAARANADPNIAAAGQQLVNSALRLRLYALHTVLKLYIGIALPGTPLAPLGIVERYQQLRGLVTQLSRLQYPGSGARISAAL
;
A
#
# COMPACT_ATOMS: atom_id res chain seq x y z
N ARG A 1 15.18 -2.41 3.75
CA ARG A 1 15.36 -2.00 2.33
C ARG A 1 13.98 -1.82 1.71
N LEU A 2 13.78 -0.82 0.85
CA LEU A 2 12.53 -0.66 0.09
C LEU A 2 12.34 -1.85 -0.86
N ARG A 3 11.10 -2.31 -0.97
CA ARG A 3 10.70 -3.40 -1.86
C ARG A 3 9.73 -2.85 -2.90
N THR A 4 9.92 -3.19 -4.16
CA THR A 4 9.02 -2.78 -5.24
C THR A 4 7.64 -3.39 -5.03
N VAL A 5 6.59 -2.59 -5.25
CA VAL A 5 5.20 -3.05 -5.20
C VAL A 5 4.61 -2.86 -6.59
N ASP A 6 4.30 -3.97 -7.26
CA ASP A 6 3.60 -3.92 -8.55
C ASP A 6 2.13 -3.54 -8.32
N LEU A 7 1.83 -2.26 -8.54
CA LEU A 7 0.49 -1.72 -8.30
C LEU A 7 -0.51 -2.13 -9.38
N GLU A 8 -0.04 -2.49 -10.56
CA GLU A 8 -0.90 -2.96 -11.65
C GLU A 8 -1.34 -4.40 -11.36
N ALA A 9 -0.40 -5.27 -11.00
CA ALA A 9 -0.70 -6.62 -10.55
C ALA A 9 -1.61 -6.61 -9.32
N PHE A 10 -1.34 -5.73 -8.35
CA PHE A 10 -2.22 -5.59 -7.17
C PHE A 10 -3.61 -5.09 -7.53
N ARG A 11 -3.75 -4.12 -8.45
CA ARG A 11 -5.05 -3.64 -8.94
C ARG A 11 -5.87 -4.76 -9.58
N ASN A 12 -5.25 -5.53 -10.47
CA ASN A 12 -5.92 -6.66 -11.12
C ASN A 12 -6.34 -7.71 -10.08
N LEU A 13 -5.48 -7.98 -9.10
CA LEU A 13 -5.75 -8.94 -8.03
C LEU A 13 -6.98 -8.59 -7.20
N VAL A 14 -7.23 -7.31 -6.96
CA VAL A 14 -8.35 -6.81 -6.15
C VAL A 14 -9.52 -6.27 -6.98
N ASP A 15 -9.51 -6.49 -8.30
CA ASP A 15 -10.57 -6.03 -9.20
C ASP A 15 -11.91 -6.74 -8.88
N PRO A 16 -12.97 -5.99 -8.53
CA PRO A 16 -14.30 -6.55 -8.30
C PRO A 16 -14.88 -7.26 -9.53
N LYS A 17 -14.56 -6.80 -10.75
CA LYS A 17 -15.05 -7.42 -11.98
C LYS A 17 -14.48 -8.82 -12.17
N GLU A 18 -13.22 -8.99 -11.82
CA GLU A 18 -12.56 -10.30 -11.84
C GLU A 18 -13.21 -11.23 -10.79
N GLU A 19 -13.57 -10.72 -9.62
CA GLU A 19 -14.28 -11.52 -8.60
C GLU A 19 -15.68 -11.97 -9.10
N GLU A 20 -16.44 -11.06 -9.71
CA GLU A 20 -17.75 -11.35 -10.31
C GLU A 20 -17.64 -12.41 -11.42
N PHE A 21 -16.66 -12.25 -12.32
CA PHE A 21 -16.40 -13.22 -13.37
C PHE A 21 -16.09 -14.62 -12.80
N LEU A 22 -15.23 -14.71 -11.79
CA LEU A 22 -14.92 -15.99 -11.15
C LEU A 22 -16.12 -16.59 -10.42
N HIS A 23 -16.94 -15.75 -9.79
CA HIS A 23 -18.16 -16.20 -9.11
C HIS A 23 -19.14 -16.85 -10.09
N ASP A 24 -19.32 -16.26 -11.27
CA ASP A 24 -20.30 -16.71 -12.25
C ASP A 24 -19.84 -17.92 -13.07
N ASN A 25 -18.53 -18.16 -13.17
CA ASN A 25 -17.95 -19.19 -14.04
C ASN A 25 -17.38 -20.41 -13.30
N LEU A 26 -17.30 -20.38 -11.97
CA LEU A 26 -16.71 -21.48 -11.18
C LEU A 26 -17.74 -22.15 -10.28
N SER A 27 -17.49 -23.41 -9.93
CA SER A 27 -18.25 -24.02 -8.85
C SER A 27 -17.97 -23.28 -7.52
N PRO A 28 -18.90 -23.30 -6.55
CA PRO A 28 -18.68 -22.66 -5.26
C PRO A 28 -17.42 -23.13 -4.53
N GLY A 29 -17.00 -24.39 -4.73
CA GLY A 29 -15.78 -24.92 -4.12
C GLY A 29 -14.51 -24.30 -4.70
N GLU A 30 -14.43 -24.24 -6.03
CA GLU A 30 -13.31 -23.67 -6.79
C GLU A 30 -13.20 -22.16 -6.57
N PHE A 31 -14.34 -21.46 -6.64
CA PHE A 31 -14.41 -20.03 -6.35
C PHE A 31 -13.83 -19.71 -4.97
N ARG A 32 -14.27 -20.42 -3.93
CA ARG A 32 -13.77 -20.21 -2.55
C ARG A 32 -12.27 -20.49 -2.43
N ALA A 33 -11.75 -21.48 -3.15
CA ALA A 33 -10.33 -21.79 -3.12
C ALA A 33 -9.51 -20.65 -3.76
N ILE A 34 -9.89 -20.21 -4.96
CA ILE A 34 -9.22 -19.13 -5.68
C ILE A 34 -9.34 -17.81 -4.92
N GLN A 35 -10.51 -17.51 -4.35
CA GLN A 35 -10.71 -16.29 -3.58
C GLN A 35 -9.78 -16.22 -2.35
N ARG A 36 -9.58 -17.33 -1.64
CA ARG A 36 -8.62 -17.35 -0.52
C ARG A 36 -7.19 -17.09 -0.98
N GLU A 37 -6.77 -17.66 -2.12
CA GLU A 37 -5.44 -17.39 -2.69
C GLU A 37 -5.30 -15.92 -3.10
N ARG A 38 -6.32 -15.34 -3.74
CA ARG A 38 -6.34 -13.91 -4.10
C ARG A 38 -6.19 -13.02 -2.87
N LEU A 39 -6.96 -13.29 -1.81
CA LEU A 39 -6.89 -12.52 -0.55
C LEU A 39 -5.54 -12.67 0.14
N ARG A 40 -4.94 -13.87 0.15
CA ARG A 40 -3.59 -14.12 0.69
C ARG A 40 -2.54 -13.33 -0.09
N ALA A 41 -2.58 -13.37 -1.41
CA ALA A 41 -1.69 -12.58 -2.24
C ALA A 41 -1.87 -11.08 -1.96
N ALA A 42 -3.11 -10.58 -1.85
CA ALA A 42 -3.38 -9.17 -1.56
C ALA A 42 -2.80 -8.73 -0.21
N ILE A 43 -2.88 -9.58 0.81
CA ILE A 43 -2.25 -9.34 2.12
C ILE A 43 -0.73 -9.14 1.98
N GLU A 44 -0.05 -9.92 1.14
CA GLU A 44 1.41 -9.78 0.94
C GLU A 44 1.79 -8.45 0.27
N TYR A 45 1.02 -7.99 -0.72
CA TYR A 45 1.19 -6.65 -1.31
C TYR A 45 1.01 -5.55 -0.25
N ILE A 46 -0.03 -5.65 0.58
CA ILE A 46 -0.31 -4.67 1.65
C ILE A 46 0.80 -4.67 2.71
N ARG A 47 1.30 -5.85 3.10
CA ARG A 47 2.44 -5.98 4.03
C ARG A 47 3.71 -5.37 3.45
N CYS A 48 3.98 -5.59 2.16
CA CYS A 48 5.10 -4.97 1.47
C CYS A 48 5.02 -3.43 1.53
N ALA A 49 3.86 -2.86 1.19
CA ALA A 49 3.60 -1.43 1.29
C ALA A 49 3.78 -0.88 2.71
N ALA A 50 3.28 -1.58 3.73
CA ALA A 50 3.43 -1.19 5.14
C ALA A 50 4.89 -1.22 5.63
N GLN A 51 5.70 -2.14 5.11
CA GLN A 51 7.13 -2.20 5.40
C GLN A 51 7.88 -1.03 4.75
N ASN A 52 7.58 -0.70 3.50
CA ASN A 52 8.14 0.50 2.86
C ASN A 52 7.78 1.77 3.66
N ALA A 53 6.53 1.87 4.12
CA ALA A 53 6.08 2.99 4.96
C ALA A 53 6.88 3.11 6.27
N THR A 54 7.38 2.01 6.84
CA THR A 54 8.23 2.05 8.04
C THR A 54 9.58 2.73 7.76
N ILE A 55 10.18 2.43 6.60
CA ILE A 55 11.44 3.07 6.19
C ILE A 55 11.20 4.56 5.94
N LEU A 56 10.10 4.91 5.30
CA LEU A 56 9.71 6.29 5.03
C LEU A 56 9.38 7.07 6.32
N LEU A 57 8.81 6.41 7.32
CA LEU A 57 8.55 6.99 8.63
C LEU A 57 9.86 7.44 9.31
N HIS A 58 10.88 6.58 9.32
CA HIS A 58 12.19 6.94 9.87
C HIS A 58 12.88 8.06 9.08
N LEU A 59 12.73 8.06 7.75
CA LEU A 59 13.21 9.18 6.92
C LEU A 59 12.51 10.50 7.27
N GLY A 60 11.19 10.46 7.45
CA GLY A 60 10.41 11.63 7.87
C GLY A 60 10.77 12.10 9.28
N GLU A 61 11.05 11.18 10.20
CA GLU A 61 11.56 11.48 11.55
C GLU A 61 12.87 12.26 11.50
N ALA A 62 13.84 11.79 10.71
CA ALA A 62 15.11 12.48 10.52
C ALA A 62 14.92 13.86 9.86
N ALA A 63 14.03 13.94 8.85
CA ALA A 63 13.73 15.19 8.14
C ALA A 63 13.08 16.25 9.04
N ARG A 64 12.20 15.84 9.98
CA ARG A 64 11.52 16.78 10.89
C ARG A 64 12.47 17.51 11.83
N ALA A 65 13.63 16.92 12.13
CA ALA A 65 14.64 17.49 13.01
C ALA A 65 15.59 18.48 12.30
N ASN A 66 15.35 18.77 11.01
CA ASN A 66 16.17 19.68 10.24
C ASN A 66 15.94 21.15 10.67
N ALA A 67 16.99 21.97 10.60
CA ALA A 67 16.92 23.40 10.91
C ALA A 67 16.14 24.22 9.86
N ASP A 68 16.06 23.73 8.61
CA ASP A 68 15.24 24.35 7.57
C ASP A 68 13.76 24.04 7.82
N PRO A 69 12.90 25.06 8.05
CA PRO A 69 11.49 24.86 8.33
C PRO A 69 10.72 24.18 7.18
N ASN A 70 11.15 24.35 5.93
CA ASN A 70 10.51 23.70 4.79
C ASN A 70 10.77 22.19 4.79
N ILE A 71 12.00 21.79 5.11
CA ILE A 71 12.39 20.38 5.23
C ILE A 71 11.69 19.75 6.43
N ALA A 72 11.64 20.47 7.56
CA ALA A 72 10.97 19.99 8.76
C ALA A 72 9.47 19.73 8.53
N ALA A 73 8.78 20.67 7.86
CA ALA A 73 7.36 20.53 7.51
C ALA A 73 7.10 19.34 6.58
N ALA A 74 7.94 19.15 5.56
CA ALA A 74 7.80 18.03 4.64
C ALA A 74 8.09 16.68 5.33
N GLY A 75 9.06 16.65 6.27
CA GLY A 75 9.30 15.49 7.13
C GLY A 75 8.09 15.11 7.98
N GLN A 76 7.43 16.10 8.59
CA GLN A 76 6.21 15.88 9.38
C GLN A 76 5.05 15.33 8.52
N GLN A 77 4.88 15.83 7.29
CA GLN A 77 3.89 15.29 6.36
C GLN A 77 4.17 13.83 5.98
N LEU A 78 5.44 13.47 5.77
CA LEU A 78 5.84 12.10 5.46
C LEU A 78 5.53 11.15 6.63
N VAL A 79 5.86 11.54 7.86
CA VAL A 79 5.54 10.76 9.07
C VAL A 79 4.03 10.52 9.18
N ASN A 80 3.22 11.57 9.06
CA ASN A 80 1.77 11.48 9.17
C ASN A 80 1.19 10.53 8.12
N SER A 81 1.68 10.61 6.89
CA SER A 81 1.21 9.79 5.78
C SER A 81 1.63 8.33 5.92
N ALA A 82 2.86 8.08 6.37
CA ALA A 82 3.38 6.74 6.63
C ALA A 82 2.63 6.04 7.76
N LEU A 83 2.36 6.73 8.88
CA LEU A 83 1.55 6.21 9.98
C LEU A 83 0.13 5.87 9.52
N ARG A 84 -0.49 6.79 8.77
CA ARG A 84 -1.84 6.61 8.22
C ARG A 84 -1.89 5.36 7.33
N LEU A 85 -0.94 5.19 6.41
CA LEU A 85 -0.87 4.00 5.56
C LEU A 85 -0.72 2.72 6.38
N ARG A 86 0.12 2.70 7.42
CA ARG A 86 0.30 1.52 8.28
C ARG A 86 -0.98 1.14 9.03
N LEU A 87 -1.72 2.13 9.55
CA LEU A 87 -3.01 1.88 10.20
C LEU A 87 -4.05 1.34 9.21
N TYR A 88 -4.13 1.91 8.01
CA TYR A 88 -5.01 1.38 6.96
C TYR A 88 -4.62 -0.03 6.51
N ALA A 89 -3.32 -0.29 6.36
CA ALA A 89 -2.80 -1.62 6.03
C ALA A 89 -3.19 -2.64 7.09
N LEU A 90 -3.01 -2.32 8.38
CA LEU A 90 -3.42 -3.19 9.49
C LEU A 90 -4.93 -3.48 9.43
N HIS A 91 -5.76 -2.44 9.34
CA HIS A 91 -7.21 -2.59 9.25
C HIS A 91 -7.61 -3.45 8.03
N THR A 92 -6.98 -3.24 6.87
CA THR A 92 -7.35 -3.99 5.67
C THR A 92 -6.91 -5.44 5.78
N VAL A 93 -5.71 -5.74 6.28
CA VAL A 93 -5.26 -7.12 6.49
C VAL A 93 -6.23 -7.87 7.42
N LEU A 94 -6.71 -7.24 8.49
CA LEU A 94 -7.73 -7.83 9.36
C LEU A 94 -9.02 -8.16 8.59
N LYS A 95 -9.51 -7.24 7.76
CA LYS A 95 -10.68 -7.48 6.90
C LYS A 95 -10.47 -8.62 5.90
N LEU A 96 -9.29 -8.70 5.28
CA LEU A 96 -8.98 -9.77 4.32
C LEU A 96 -8.91 -11.14 5.02
N TYR A 97 -8.40 -11.21 6.26
CA TYR A 97 -8.45 -12.44 7.04
C TYR A 97 -9.87 -12.87 7.38
N ILE A 98 -10.76 -11.93 7.70
CA ILE A 98 -12.20 -12.21 7.87
C ILE A 98 -12.77 -12.80 6.57
N GLY A 99 -12.42 -12.23 5.41
CA GLY A 99 -12.84 -12.74 4.10
C GLY A 99 -12.32 -14.14 3.76
N ILE A 100 -11.11 -14.48 4.20
CA ILE A 100 -10.56 -15.83 4.05
C ILE A 100 -11.36 -16.85 4.89
N ALA A 101 -11.78 -16.45 6.10
CA ALA A 101 -12.54 -17.30 7.01
C ALA A 101 -14.01 -17.45 6.62
N LEU A 102 -14.61 -16.41 6.04
CA LEU A 102 -16.04 -16.33 5.65
C LEU A 102 -16.18 -16.02 4.14
N PRO A 103 -15.82 -16.97 3.27
CA PRO A 103 -15.83 -16.75 1.83
C PRO A 103 -17.26 -16.68 1.26
N GLY A 104 -17.52 -15.70 0.39
CA GLY A 104 -18.86 -15.41 -0.16
C GLY A 104 -19.49 -14.10 0.35
N THR A 105 -18.81 -13.38 1.24
CA THR A 105 -19.15 -11.98 1.54
C THR A 105 -18.38 -11.05 0.58
N PRO A 106 -19.05 -10.14 -0.15
CA PRO A 106 -18.35 -9.20 -1.02
C PRO A 106 -17.51 -8.26 -0.17
N LEU A 107 -16.19 -8.41 -0.24
CA LEU A 107 -15.22 -7.60 0.50
C LEU A 107 -14.41 -6.76 -0.49
N ALA A 108 -15.01 -5.67 -0.98
CA ALA A 108 -14.30 -4.73 -1.84
C ALA A 108 -13.15 -4.05 -1.06
N PRO A 109 -11.87 -4.24 -1.44
CA PRO A 109 -10.73 -3.56 -0.82
C PRO A 109 -10.61 -2.12 -1.36
N LEU A 110 -11.66 -1.32 -1.21
CA LEU A 110 -11.73 0.03 -1.77
C LEU A 110 -10.72 0.97 -1.08
N GLY A 111 -9.79 1.54 -1.86
CA GLY A 111 -9.01 2.72 -1.48
C GLY A 111 -7.54 2.50 -1.09
N ILE A 112 -7.02 1.27 -1.10
CA ILE A 112 -5.59 1.03 -0.76
C ILE A 112 -4.67 1.58 -1.84
N VAL A 113 -5.04 1.39 -3.10
CA VAL A 113 -4.21 1.79 -4.25
C VAL A 113 -4.06 3.30 -4.30
N GLU A 114 -5.15 4.03 -4.12
CA GLU A 114 -5.19 5.49 -4.13
C GLU A 114 -4.35 6.07 -2.98
N ARG A 115 -4.42 5.46 -1.79
CA ARG A 115 -3.64 5.88 -0.62
C ARG A 115 -2.14 5.59 -0.78
N TYR A 116 -1.79 4.48 -1.43
CA TYR A 116 -0.40 4.16 -1.72
C TYR A 116 0.18 5.07 -2.81
N GLN A 117 -0.60 5.42 -3.83
CA GLN A 117 -0.22 6.39 -4.86
C GLN A 117 -0.01 7.80 -4.29
N GLN A 118 -0.87 8.25 -3.38
CA GLN A 118 -0.69 9.51 -2.65
C GLN A 118 0.62 9.52 -1.85
N LEU A 119 0.95 8.40 -1.18
CA LEU A 119 2.20 8.28 -0.43
C LEU A 119 3.43 8.39 -1.35
N ARG A 120 3.42 7.72 -2.51
CA ARG A 120 4.51 7.80 -3.50
C ARG A 120 4.71 9.24 -3.99
N GLY A 121 3.62 9.94 -4.30
CA GLY A 121 3.68 11.35 -4.73
C GLY A 121 4.36 12.27 -3.70
N LEU A 122 4.05 12.09 -2.41
CA LEU A 122 4.67 12.85 -1.32
C LEU A 122 6.18 12.57 -1.18
N VAL A 123 6.60 11.32 -1.37
CA VAL A 123 8.03 10.95 -1.35
C VAL A 123 8.78 11.60 -2.51
N THR A 124 8.20 11.60 -3.71
CA THR A 124 8.81 12.25 -4.88
C THR A 124 8.93 13.77 -4.69
N GLN A 125 8.00 14.40 -3.98
CA GLN A 125 8.07 15.82 -3.65
C GLN A 125 9.16 16.11 -2.60
N LEU A 126 9.19 15.34 -1.51
CA LEU A 126 10.20 15.49 -0.46
C LEU A 126 11.62 15.26 -1.01
N SER A 127 11.79 14.28 -1.89
CA SER A 127 13.10 13.93 -2.44
C SER A 127 13.66 15.01 -3.35
N ARG A 128 12.81 15.76 -4.07
CA ARG A 128 13.20 16.97 -4.83
C ARG A 128 13.64 18.11 -3.91
N LEU A 129 12.99 18.25 -2.76
CA LEU A 129 13.31 19.30 -1.78
C LEU A 129 14.61 19.01 -1.02
N GLN A 130 14.85 17.75 -0.61
CA GLN A 130 16.06 17.37 0.15
C GLN A 130 17.29 17.13 -0.72
N TYR A 131 17.12 16.62 -1.94
CA TYR A 131 18.23 16.25 -2.82
C TYR A 131 17.88 16.55 -4.29
N PRO A 132 18.11 17.79 -4.78
CA PRO A 132 17.76 18.19 -6.14
C PRO A 132 18.42 17.34 -7.25
N GLY A 133 19.44 16.53 -6.92
CA GLY A 133 20.06 15.55 -7.84
C GLY A 133 19.80 14.06 -7.56
N SER A 134 19.20 13.66 -6.41
CA SER A 134 19.05 12.23 -6.02
C SER A 134 17.62 11.74 -5.88
N GLY A 135 16.62 12.61 -6.05
CA GLY A 135 15.21 12.27 -5.86
C GLY A 135 14.68 11.15 -6.77
N ALA A 136 15.33 10.92 -7.91
CA ALA A 136 14.98 9.85 -8.85
C ALA A 136 15.19 8.44 -8.29
N ARG A 137 16.21 8.21 -7.43
CA ARG A 137 16.55 6.85 -6.95
C ARG A 137 15.57 6.30 -5.93
N ILE A 138 15.02 7.15 -5.07
CA ILE A 138 14.02 6.76 -4.06
C ILE A 138 12.66 6.56 -4.74
N SER A 139 12.33 7.38 -5.74
CA SER A 139 11.11 7.21 -6.54
C SER A 139 11.13 5.97 -7.43
N ALA A 140 12.31 5.56 -7.92
CA ALA A 140 12.48 4.35 -8.73
C ALA A 140 12.51 3.06 -7.90
N ALA A 141 12.75 3.15 -6.58
CA ALA A 141 12.79 2.00 -5.67
C ALA A 141 11.44 1.66 -5.00
N LEU A 142 10.44 2.55 -5.15
CA LEU A 142 9.05 2.38 -4.72
C LEU A 142 8.20 1.97 -5.91
#